data_AF-A0AAW4WWZ9-F1
#
_entry.id   AF-A0AAW4WWZ9-F1
#
_cell.length_a   1.000
_cell.length_b   1.000
_cell.length_c   1.000
_cell.angle_alpha   90.00
_cell.angle_beta   90.00
_cell.angle_gamma   90.00
#
_symmetry.space_group_name_H-M   'P 1'
#
loop_
_entity.id
_entity.type
_entity.pdbx_description
1 polymer ?
#
loop_
_entity_poly.entity_id
_entity_poly.type
_entity_poly.pdbx_seq_one_letter_code
_entity_poly.pdbx_strand_id
1 'polypeptide(L)'
;RFYVKRIIRPKYRLADGRIITAPMPVMAHPHSNASESVLAHIATAKYYDHLPLHRQLDIFEREGIHLSPSTVSNWMMAAAQRLEPIYNELRE
;
A
#
# COMPACT_ATOMS: atom_id res chain seq x y z
N ARG A 1 0.34 -6.15 -14.22
CA ARG A 1 -0.57 -5.06 -14.64
C ARG A 1 -1.10 -4.36 -13.39
N PHE A 2 -0.98 -3.03 -13.33
CA PHE A 2 -1.51 -2.25 -12.20
C PHE A 2 -3.03 -2.07 -12.34
N TYR A 3 -3.71 -2.00 -11.20
CA TYR A 3 -5.16 -1.80 -11.14
C TYR A 3 -5.54 -1.03 -9.88
N VAL A 4 -6.69 -0.35 -9.92
CA VAL A 4 -7.24 0.36 -8.77
C VAL A 4 -8.21 -0.56 -8.04
N LYS A 5 -7.89 -0.91 -6.80
CA LYS A 5 -8.77 -1.69 -5.92
C LYS A 5 -9.79 -0.76 -5.28
N ARG A 6 -11.06 -0.88 -5.65
CA ARG A 6 -12.16 -0.08 -5.08
C ARG A 6 -12.87 -0.86 -3.97
N ILE A 7 -12.79 -0.36 -2.74
CA ILE A 7 -13.48 -0.94 -1.58
C ILE A 7 -14.78 -0.17 -1.35
N ILE A 8 -15.92 -0.81 -1.62
CA ILE A 8 -17.25 -0.21 -1.44
C ILE A 8 -17.81 -0.69 -0.09
N ARG A 9 -18.22 0.26 0.76
CA ARG A 9 -18.83 -0.01 2.08
C ARG A 9 -20.24 0.60 2.12
N PRO A 10 -21.29 -0.16 1.76
CA PRO A 10 -22.65 0.33 1.81
C PRO A 10 -23.06 0.69 3.24
N LYS A 11 -23.89 1.73 3.38
CA LYS A 11 -24.50 2.14 4.63
C LYS A 11 -25.92 1.58 4.70
N TYR A 12 -26.28 0.93 5.79
CA TYR A 12 -27.61 0.36 6.00
C TYR A 12 -28.29 1.03 7.19
N ARG A 13 -29.60 1.24 7.09
CA ARG A 13 -30.43 1.73 8.20
C ARG A 13 -31.16 0.54 8.83
N LEU A 14 -31.02 0.36 10.14
CA LEU A 14 -31.77 -0.64 10.90
C LEU A 14 -33.19 -0.13 11.21
N ALA A 15 -34.06 -1.04 11.66
CA ALA A 15 -35.44 -0.73 12.05
C ALA A 15 -35.53 0.30 13.19
N ASP A 16 -34.50 0.38 14.05
CA ASP A 16 -34.41 1.34 15.15
C ASP A 16 -33.83 2.71 14.75
N GLY A 17 -33.62 2.95 13.45
CA GLY A 17 -33.12 4.21 12.92
C GLY A 17 -31.58 4.35 12.91
N ARG A 18 -30.82 3.42 13.49
CA ARG A 18 -29.35 3.47 13.46
C ARG A 18 -28.81 3.20 12.06
N ILE A 19 -27.72 3.88 11.71
CA ILE A 19 -26.98 3.64 10.45
C ILE A 19 -25.73 2.81 10.76
N ILE A 20 -25.61 1.62 10.17
CA ILE A 20 -24.42 0.77 10.27
C ILE A 20 -23.65 0.76 8.96
N THR A 21 -22.34 0.52 9.06
CA THR A 21 -21.43 0.38 7.93
C THR A 21 -20.41 -0.69 8.30
N ALA A 22 -20.14 -1.65 7.39
CA ALA A 22 -19.10 -2.66 7.62
C ALA A 22 -17.76 -1.97 7.94
N PRO A 23 -16.91 -2.51 8.84
CA PRO A 23 -15.61 -1.91 9.15
C PRO A 23 -14.72 -1.87 7.91
N MET A 24 -13.73 -0.97 7.91
CA MET A 24 -12.73 -0.94 6.85
C MET A 24 -11.82 -2.17 6.99
N PRO A 25 -11.48 -2.88 5.90
CA PRO A 25 -10.47 -3.93 5.97
C PRO A 25 -9.15 -3.37 6.49
N VAL A 26 -8.39 -4.21 7.20
CA VAL A 26 -7.03 -3.86 7.60
C VAL A 26 -6.20 -3.68 6.33
N MET A 27 -5.55 -2.53 6.20
CA MET A 27 -4.65 -2.21 5.09
C MET A 27 -3.22 -2.18 5.61
N ALA A 28 -2.27 -2.63 4.78
CA ALA A 28 -0.86 -2.55 5.15
C ALA A 28 -0.39 -1.12 5.44
N HIS A 29 -0.98 -0.09 4.84
CA HIS A 29 -0.76 1.29 5.25
C HIS A 29 -2.08 2.06 5.26
N PRO A 30 -2.63 2.43 6.43
CA PRO A 30 -3.87 3.18 6.52
C PRO A 30 -3.78 4.51 5.76
N HIS A 31 -4.88 4.88 5.09
CA HIS A 31 -4.98 6.11 4.28
C HIS A 31 -4.00 6.20 3.10
N SER A 32 -3.38 5.08 2.70
CA SER A 32 -2.55 4.99 1.50
C SER A 32 -3.37 4.61 0.27
N ASN A 33 -2.95 5.12 -0.89
CA ASN A 33 -3.39 4.68 -2.21
C ASN A 33 -2.64 3.42 -2.72
N ALA A 34 -1.55 3.02 -2.07
CA ALA A 34 -0.84 1.78 -2.40
C ALA A 34 -1.49 0.57 -1.72
N SER A 35 -1.83 -0.44 -2.52
CA SER A 35 -2.20 -1.76 -2.04
C SER A 35 -0.97 -2.56 -1.59
N GLU A 36 -1.21 -3.64 -0.84
CA GLU A 36 -0.18 -4.58 -0.38
C GLU A 36 0.67 -5.10 -1.55
N SER A 37 0.05 -5.42 -2.68
CA SER A 37 0.75 -5.88 -3.88
C SER A 37 1.66 -4.82 -4.49
N VAL A 38 1.29 -3.54 -4.43
CA VAL A 38 2.14 -2.44 -4.93
C VAL A 38 3.32 -2.25 -4.00
N LEU A 39 3.11 -2.27 -2.69
CA LEU A 39 4.18 -2.17 -1.70
C LEU A 39 5.20 -3.31 -1.86
N ALA A 40 4.72 -4.55 -2.00
CA ALA A 40 5.57 -5.71 -2.22
C ALA A 40 6.37 -5.58 -3.52
N HIS A 41 5.72 -5.19 -4.62
CA HIS A 41 6.40 -5.01 -5.91
C HIS A 41 7.53 -3.97 -5.83
N ILE A 42 7.26 -2.79 -5.24
CA ILE A 42 8.27 -1.72 -5.11
C ILE A 42 9.43 -2.18 -4.21
N ALA A 43 9.13 -2.86 -3.10
CA ALA A 43 10.13 -3.36 -2.17
C ALA A 43 11.04 -4.42 -2.83
N THR A 44 10.46 -5.42 -3.50
CA THR A 44 11.21 -6.45 -4.22
C THR A 44 12.06 -5.82 -5.32
N ALA A 45 11.48 -4.96 -6.15
CA ALA A 45 12.22 -4.30 -7.21
C ALA A 45 13.39 -3.46 -6.67
N LYS A 46 13.19 -2.77 -5.53
CA LYS A 46 14.24 -1.93 -4.93
C LYS A 46 15.37 -2.75 -4.31
N TYR A 47 15.01 -3.73 -3.49
CA TYR A 47 15.97 -4.40 -2.60
C TYR A 47 16.52 -5.70 -3.19
N TYR A 48 15.72 -6.44 -3.94
CA TYR A 48 16.13 -7.69 -4.57
C TYR A 48 16.64 -7.47 -6.00
N ASP A 49 15.89 -6.74 -6.83
CA ASP A 49 16.27 -6.49 -8.24
C ASP A 49 17.19 -5.28 -8.42
N HIS A 50 17.58 -4.62 -7.32
CA HIS A 50 18.45 -3.44 -7.31
C HIS A 50 17.99 -2.30 -8.24
N LEU A 51 16.68 -2.14 -8.42
CA LEU A 51 16.09 -1.07 -9.22
C LEU A 51 15.80 0.16 -8.34
N PRO A 52 16.60 1.24 -8.43
CA PRO A 52 16.43 2.40 -7.56
C PRO A 52 15.07 3.09 -7.78
N LEU A 53 14.56 3.75 -6.74
CA LEU A 53 13.19 4.30 -6.73
C LEU A 53 12.91 5.29 -7.87
N HIS A 54 13.87 6.14 -8.25
CA HIS A 54 13.67 7.07 -9.38
C HIS A 54 13.38 6.32 -10.69
N ARG A 55 14.08 5.21 -10.96
CA ARG A 55 13.81 4.40 -12.15
C ARG A 55 12.48 3.67 -12.08
N GLN A 56 12.04 3.28 -10.89
CA GLN A 56 10.70 2.74 -10.71
C GLN A 56 9.63 3.81 -10.99
N LEU A 57 9.84 5.06 -10.55
CA LEU A 57 8.96 6.18 -10.87
C LEU A 57 8.87 6.41 -12.37
N ASP A 58 9.99 6.37 -13.11
CA ASP A 58 9.98 6.48 -14.57
C ASP A 58 9.19 5.34 -15.24
N ILE A 59 9.24 4.13 -14.68
CA ILE A 59 8.45 2.99 -15.16
C ILE A 59 6.96 3.20 -14.88
N PHE A 60 6.60 3.68 -13.69
CA PHE A 60 5.22 4.04 -13.38
C PHE A 60 4.70 5.15 -14.30
N GLU A 61 5.51 6.16 -14.58
CA GLU A 61 5.17 7.26 -15.49
C GLU A 61 4.87 6.76 -16.90
N ARG A 62 5.66 5.82 -17.41
CA ARG A 62 5.42 5.16 -18.70
C ARG A 62 4.12 4.38 -18.76
N GLU A 63 3.65 3.87 -17.63
CA GLU A 63 2.36 3.18 -17.49
C GLU A 63 1.20 4.15 -17.19
N GLY A 64 1.45 5.48 -17.22
CA GLY A 64 0.46 6.52 -16.94
C GLY A 64 0.14 6.70 -15.46
N ILE A 65 1.03 6.24 -14.57
CA ILE A 65 0.85 6.29 -13.11
C ILE A 65 1.79 7.35 -12.54
N HIS A 66 1.23 8.53 -12.25
CA HIS A 66 1.98 9.64 -11.68
C HIS A 66 2.12 9.50 -10.16
N LEU A 67 3.35 9.33 -9.67
CA LEU A 67 3.65 9.20 -8.24
C LEU A 67 4.75 10.18 -7.86
N SER A 68 4.63 10.80 -6.69
CA SER A 68 5.72 11.62 -6.17
C SER A 68 6.83 10.74 -5.56
N PRO A 69 8.11 11.12 -5.68
CA PRO A 69 9.21 10.40 -5.04
C PRO A 69 9.06 10.29 -3.52
N SER A 70 8.52 11.32 -2.88
CA SER A 70 8.28 11.35 -1.43
C SER A 70 7.19 10.36 -1.02
N THR A 71 6.10 10.24 -1.81
CA THR A 71 5.05 9.24 -1.59
C THR A 71 5.63 7.83 -1.58
N VAL A 72 6.41 7.46 -2.61
CA VAL A 72 6.99 6.12 -2.70
C VAL A 72 8.03 5.86 -1.61
N SER A 73 8.83 6.86 -1.26
CA SER A 73 9.80 6.75 -0.17
C SER A 73 9.10 6.53 1.19
N ASN A 74 8.04 7.28 1.46
CA ASN A 74 7.23 7.14 2.67
C ASN A 74 6.58 5.76 2.75
N TRP A 75 6.12 5.21 1.62
CA TRP A 75 5.61 3.83 1.58
C TRP A 75 6.68 2.81 1.98
N MET A 76 7.92 2.95 1.49
CA MET A 76 9.00 2.04 1.84
C MET A 76 9.40 2.13 3.31
N MET A 77 9.41 3.33 3.88
CA MET A 77 9.63 3.52 5.32
C MET A 77 8.51 2.87 6.14
N ALA A 78 7.26 3.12 5.76
CA ALA A 78 6.09 2.60 6.45
C ALA A 78 5.97 1.06 6.34
N ALA A 79 6.45 0.47 5.24
CA ALA A 79 6.55 -0.97 5.09
C ALA A 79 7.66 -1.55 5.98
N ALA A 80 8.85 -0.92 6.00
CA ALA A 80 9.95 -1.35 6.85
C ALA A 80 9.58 -1.35 8.34
N GLN A 81 8.93 -0.28 8.83
CA GLN A 81 8.44 -0.20 10.21
C GLN A 81 7.46 -1.32 10.58
N ARG A 82 6.63 -1.77 9.63
CA ARG A 82 5.66 -2.86 9.88
C ARG A 82 6.29 -4.24 9.83
N LEU A 83 7.38 -4.39 9.09
CA LEU A 83 8.14 -5.63 9.00
C LEU A 83 9.17 -5.77 10.13
N GLU A 84 9.45 -4.70 10.87
CA GLU A 84 10.36 -4.69 12.02
C GLU A 84 10.16 -5.86 13.01
N PRO A 85 8.94 -6.16 13.50
CA PRO A 85 8.76 -7.30 14.40
C PRO A 85 9.16 -8.63 13.76
N ILE A 86 8.86 -8.86 12.48
CA ILE A 86 9.25 -10.09 11.76
C ILE A 86 10.76 -10.14 11.59
N TYR A 87 11.37 -9.00 11.24
CA TYR A 87 12.82 -8.90 11.09
C TYR A 87 13.56 -9.20 12.41
N ASN A 88 13.04 -8.71 13.53
CA ASN A 88 13.64 -8.96 14.84
C ASN A 88 13.62 -10.45 15.18
N GLU A 89 12.49 -11.13 14.98
CA GLU A 89 12.37 -12.58 15.19
C GLU A 89 13.26 -13.41 14.26
N LEU A 90 13.48 -12.96 13.01
CA LEU A 90 14.37 -13.66 12.07
C LEU A 90 15.86 -13.45 12.35
N ARG A 91 16.20 -12.43 13.14
CA ARG A 91 17.59 -12.07 13.46
C ARG A 91 18.09 -12.78 14.72
N GLU A 92 17.19 -13.18 15.60
CA GLU A 92 17.47 -14.04 16.76
C GLU A 92 17.75 -15.49 16.32
#